data_AF-A0A7C3FD40-F1
#
_entry.id   AF-A0A7C3FD40-F1
#
_cell.length_a   1.000
_cell.length_b   1.000
_cell.length_c   1.000
_cell.angle_alpha   90.00
_cell.angle_beta   90.00
_cell.angle_gamma   90.00
#
_symmetry.space_group_name_H-M   'P 1'
#
loop_
_entity.id
_entity.type
_entity.pdbx_description
1 polymer ?
#
loop_
_entity_poly.entity_id
_entity_poly.type
_entity_poly.pdbx_seq_one_letter_code
_entity_poly.pdbx_strand_id
1 'polypeptide(L)'
;MVFDPHSDPLYQQAMQALQEGQWQEAIQSLEELLARYPENEAIKQFLDEAILKQKLESSSGRSVHPRRWPAWVRRYLLGVAIILFLAGAIALGILFINQRILPAMAEVQKEYQVKAMLEEGWIYLARGELDQADEVFHRAGALDPGAPKVLDALSAIQRQRQAERLYQEGVRLQEEGKYQEALEYFMEYITQTPYHRDAPQRILEA
;
A
#
# COMPACT_ATOMS: atom_id res chain seq x y z
N MET A 1 -69.59 -52.56 8.00
CA MET A 1 -68.27 -52.38 8.61
C MET A 1 -67.48 -51.53 7.64
N VAL A 2 -67.28 -50.25 7.96
CA VAL A 2 -66.46 -49.35 7.13
C VAL A 2 -65.02 -49.66 7.50
N PHE A 3 -64.28 -50.29 6.60
CA PHE A 3 -62.88 -50.66 6.81
C PHE A 3 -62.05 -49.37 6.81
N ASP A 4 -61.28 -49.12 7.86
CA ASP A 4 -60.47 -47.91 8.00
C ASP A 4 -59.16 -48.08 7.20
N PRO A 5 -58.93 -47.31 6.13
CA PRO A 5 -57.74 -47.42 5.30
C PRO A 5 -56.45 -47.12 6.07
N HIS A 6 -56.51 -46.42 7.21
CA HIS A 6 -55.35 -46.15 8.06
C HIS A 6 -54.86 -47.38 8.85
N SER A 7 -55.69 -48.42 8.95
CA SER A 7 -55.36 -49.68 9.60
C SER A 7 -54.74 -50.73 8.65
N ASP A 8 -54.69 -50.43 7.35
CA ASP A 8 -54.08 -51.31 6.35
C ASP A 8 -52.55 -51.23 6.43
N PRO A 9 -51.83 -52.37 6.56
CA PRO A 9 -50.37 -52.39 6.52
C PRO A 9 -49.78 -51.70 5.28
N LEU A 10 -50.47 -51.75 4.14
CA LEU A 10 -50.05 -51.08 2.92
C LEU A 10 -50.09 -49.55 3.04
N TYR A 11 -51.03 -49.00 3.81
CA TYR A 11 -51.07 -47.57 4.07
C TYR A 11 -49.87 -47.12 4.91
N GLN A 12 -49.51 -47.90 5.93
CA GLN A 12 -48.32 -47.60 6.75
C GLN A 12 -47.03 -47.68 5.94
N GLN A 13 -46.90 -48.71 5.10
CA GLN A 13 -45.76 -48.89 4.20
C GLN A 13 -45.66 -47.73 3.19
N ALA A 14 -46.77 -47.34 2.57
CA ALA A 14 -46.83 -46.19 1.67
C ALA A 14 -46.38 -44.90 2.36
N MET A 15 -46.88 -44.63 3.57
CA MET A 15 -46.52 -43.41 4.32
C MET A 15 -45.05 -43.42 4.74
N GLN A 16 -44.48 -44.57 5.11
CA GLN A 16 -43.07 -44.70 5.41
C GLN A 16 -42.20 -44.42 4.17
N ALA A 17 -42.54 -45.03 3.03
CA ALA A 17 -41.84 -44.79 1.78
C ALA A 17 -41.91 -43.30 1.34
N LEU A 18 -43.03 -42.61 1.58
CA LEU A 18 -43.15 -41.17 1.36
C LEU A 18 -42.22 -40.34 2.26
N GLN A 19 -42.05 -40.73 3.52
CA GLN A 19 -41.16 -40.03 4.46
C GLN A 19 -39.67 -40.26 4.13
N GLU A 20 -39.33 -41.46 3.66
CA GLU A 20 -37.97 -41.84 3.28
C GLU A 20 -37.57 -41.30 1.89
N GLY A 21 -38.50 -40.66 1.16
CA GLY A 21 -38.28 -40.15 -0.19
C GLY A 21 -38.17 -41.25 -1.25
N GLN A 22 -38.65 -42.45 -0.95
CA GLN A 22 -38.69 -43.60 -1.85
C GLN A 22 -39.94 -43.55 -2.73
N TRP A 23 -39.99 -42.57 -3.63
CA TRP A 23 -41.20 -42.26 -4.41
C TRP A 23 -41.73 -43.46 -5.21
N GLN A 24 -40.86 -44.32 -5.72
CA GLN A 24 -41.26 -45.49 -6.50
C GLN A 24 -42.04 -46.52 -5.67
N GLU A 25 -41.59 -46.82 -4.45
CA GLU A 25 -42.21 -47.80 -3.55
C GLU A 25 -43.51 -47.24 -2.95
N ALA A 26 -43.51 -45.94 -2.64
CA ALA A 26 -44.70 -45.22 -2.21
C ALA A 26 -45.81 -45.26 -3.27
N ILE A 27 -45.49 -44.98 -4.54
CA ILE A 27 -46.45 -45.01 -5.65
C ILE A 27 -47.06 -46.41 -5.80
N GLN A 28 -46.24 -47.47 -5.80
CA GLN A 28 -46.74 -48.85 -5.93
C GLN A 28 -47.70 -49.22 -4.79
N SER A 29 -47.32 -48.91 -3.55
CA SER A 29 -48.14 -49.21 -2.38
C SER A 29 -49.46 -48.42 -2.39
N LEU A 30 -49.44 -47.17 -2.85
CA LEU A 30 -50.62 -46.31 -2.98
C LEU A 30 -51.53 -46.71 -4.14
N GLU A 31 -50.99 -47.19 -5.26
CA GLU A 31 -51.76 -47.74 -6.38
C GLU A 31 -52.52 -49.02 -5.97
N GLU A 32 -51.85 -49.92 -5.26
CA GLU A 32 -52.47 -51.13 -4.70
C GLU A 32 -53.57 -50.78 -3.68
N LEU A 33 -53.35 -49.75 -2.87
CA LEU A 33 -54.31 -49.28 -1.90
C LEU A 33 -55.51 -48.60 -2.57
N LEU A 34 -55.29 -47.81 -3.63
CA LEU A 34 -56.36 -47.18 -4.41
C LEU A 34 -57.20 -48.22 -5.17
N ALA A 35 -56.60 -49.33 -5.61
CA ALA A 35 -57.34 -50.43 -6.23
C ALA A 35 -58.31 -51.12 -5.26
N ARG A 36 -57.98 -51.14 -3.96
CA ARG A 36 -58.83 -51.70 -2.89
C ARG A 36 -59.84 -50.68 -2.36
N TYR A 37 -59.48 -49.39 -2.35
CA TYR A 37 -60.30 -48.29 -1.85
C TYR A 37 -60.44 -47.17 -2.90
N PRO A 38 -61.16 -47.43 -4.02
CA PRO A 38 -61.21 -46.51 -5.16
C PRO A 38 -61.92 -45.19 -4.87
N GLU A 39 -62.76 -45.12 -3.83
CA GLU A 39 -63.50 -43.90 -3.45
C GLU A 39 -62.76 -43.03 -2.43
N ASN A 40 -61.54 -43.40 -2.02
CA ASN A 40 -60.80 -42.64 -1.03
C ASN A 40 -59.95 -41.53 -1.67
N GLU A 41 -60.45 -40.30 -1.59
CA GLU A 41 -59.78 -39.09 -2.08
C GLU A 41 -58.41 -38.83 -1.42
N ALA A 42 -58.21 -39.24 -0.16
CA ALA A 42 -56.92 -39.00 0.53
C ALA A 42 -55.79 -39.85 -0.08
N ILE A 43 -56.06 -41.12 -0.41
CA ILE A 43 -55.07 -42.01 -1.05
C ILE A 43 -54.70 -41.48 -2.44
N LYS A 44 -55.71 -41.01 -3.18
CA LYS A 44 -55.54 -40.41 -4.50
C LYS A 44 -54.66 -39.15 -4.44
N GLN A 45 -54.87 -38.29 -3.44
CA GLN A 45 -54.03 -37.10 -3.23
C GLN A 45 -52.57 -37.46 -2.94
N PHE A 46 -52.31 -38.45 -2.09
CA PHE A 46 -50.95 -38.90 -1.80
C PHE A 46 -50.28 -39.53 -3.03
N LEU A 47 -51.03 -40.27 -3.84
CA LEU A 47 -50.54 -40.86 -5.08
C LEU A 47 -50.16 -39.77 -6.09
N ASP A 48 -51.03 -38.78 -6.29
CA ASP A 48 -50.78 -37.65 -7.18
C ASP A 48 -49.56 -36.83 -6.74
N GLU A 49 -49.40 -36.59 -5.43
CA GLU A 49 -48.23 -35.93 -4.87
C GLU A 49 -46.95 -36.72 -5.11
N ALA A 50 -46.97 -38.04 -4.88
CA ALA A 50 -45.83 -38.92 -5.08
C ALA A 50 -45.40 -38.97 -6.56
N ILE A 51 -46.37 -39.10 -7.48
CA ILE A 51 -46.14 -39.07 -8.93
C ILE A 51 -45.57 -37.73 -9.37
N LEU A 52 -46.09 -36.62 -8.84
CA LEU A 52 -45.59 -35.28 -9.16
C LEU A 52 -44.12 -35.13 -8.71
N LYS A 53 -43.79 -35.53 -7.48
CA LYS A 53 -42.42 -35.48 -6.95
C LYS A 53 -41.46 -36.37 -7.74
N GLN A 54 -41.87 -37.59 -8.08
CA GLN A 54 -41.09 -38.49 -8.94
C GLN A 54 -40.84 -37.89 -10.33
N LYS A 55 -41.84 -37.24 -10.93
CA LYS A 55 -41.70 -36.53 -12.21
C LYS A 55 -40.78 -35.31 -12.10
N LEU A 56 -40.85 -34.57 -11.01
CA LEU A 56 -39.96 -33.42 -10.77
C LEU A 56 -38.51 -33.87 -10.58
N GLU A 57 -38.27 -34.97 -9.88
CA GLU A 57 -36.93 -35.53 -9.69
C GLU A 57 -36.36 -36.14 -10.97
N SER A 58 -37.18 -36.86 -11.75
CA SER A 58 -36.75 -37.45 -13.03
C SER A 58 -36.58 -36.42 -14.16
N SER A 59 -37.41 -35.37 -14.21
CA SER A 59 -37.28 -34.26 -15.17
C SER A 59 -36.21 -33.24 -14.78
N SER A 60 -35.92 -33.11 -13.49
CA SER A 60 -34.72 -32.43 -13.00
C SER A 60 -33.48 -33.31 -13.21
N GLY A 61 -33.21 -33.70 -14.47
CA GLY A 61 -32.05 -34.44 -14.96
C GLY A 61 -30.68 -33.80 -14.68
N ARG A 62 -30.60 -32.92 -13.70
CA ARG A 62 -29.43 -32.72 -12.86
C ARG A 62 -29.67 -33.54 -11.60
N SER A 63 -29.45 -34.85 -11.71
CA SER A 63 -29.06 -35.66 -10.56
C SER A 63 -27.87 -34.97 -9.92
N VAL A 64 -28.13 -34.12 -8.93
CA VAL A 64 -27.13 -33.70 -7.96
C VAL A 64 -26.91 -34.94 -7.11
N HIS A 65 -26.25 -35.96 -7.69
CA HIS A 65 -25.23 -36.64 -6.93
C HIS A 65 -24.45 -35.48 -6.32
N PRO A 66 -24.45 -35.26 -4.99
CA PRO A 66 -23.39 -34.47 -4.44
C PRO A 66 -22.17 -35.23 -4.93
N ARG A 67 -21.48 -34.68 -5.94
CA ARG A 67 -20.21 -35.22 -6.40
C ARG A 67 -19.41 -35.12 -5.13
N ARG A 68 -19.39 -36.21 -4.38
CA ARG A 68 -18.65 -36.35 -3.14
C ARG A 68 -17.25 -36.39 -3.67
N TRP A 69 -16.69 -35.20 -3.90
CA TRP A 69 -15.30 -35.04 -4.20
C TRP A 69 -14.62 -35.87 -3.13
N PRO A 70 -13.93 -36.95 -3.51
CA PRO A 70 -13.43 -37.86 -2.51
C PRO A 70 -12.57 -37.03 -1.57
N ALA A 71 -12.63 -37.33 -0.26
CA ALA A 71 -12.20 -36.39 0.78
C ALA A 71 -10.77 -35.85 0.57
N TRP A 72 -9.92 -36.59 -0.15
CA TRP A 72 -8.60 -36.16 -0.60
C TRP A 72 -8.63 -34.96 -1.57
N VAL A 73 -9.56 -34.87 -2.51
CA VAL A 73 -9.69 -33.74 -3.45
C VAL A 73 -10.16 -32.49 -2.73
N ARG A 74 -11.12 -32.63 -1.79
CA ARG A 74 -11.56 -31.50 -0.96
C ARG A 74 -10.42 -30.98 -0.10
N ARG A 75 -9.60 -31.87 0.49
CA ARG A 75 -8.38 -31.50 1.23
C ARG A 75 -7.36 -30.79 0.33
N TYR A 76 -7.17 -31.28 -0.89
CA TYR A 76 -6.22 -30.69 -1.84
C TYR A 76 -6.67 -29.29 -2.30
N LEU A 77 -7.95 -29.13 -2.66
CA LEU A 77 -8.51 -27.83 -3.01
C LEU A 77 -8.46 -26.83 -1.85
N LEU A 78 -8.73 -27.26 -0.62
CA LEU A 78 -8.62 -26.39 0.54
C LEU A 78 -7.19 -25.88 0.71
N GLY A 79 -6.21 -26.78 0.57
CA GLY A 79 -4.79 -26.41 0.63
C GLY A 79 -4.39 -25.41 -0.45
N VAL A 80 -4.80 -25.66 -1.71
CA VAL A 80 -4.54 -24.73 -2.83
C VAL A 80 -5.21 -23.37 -2.60
N ALA A 81 -6.46 -23.35 -2.13
CA ALA A 81 -7.17 -22.11 -1.83
C ALA A 81 -6.48 -21.31 -0.71
N ILE A 82 -5.98 -21.98 0.34
CA ILE A 82 -5.22 -21.35 1.42
C ILE A 82 -3.91 -20.76 0.88
N ILE A 83 -3.19 -21.49 0.02
CA ILE A 83 -1.95 -21.00 -0.60
C ILE A 83 -2.22 -19.79 -1.48
N LEU A 84 -3.27 -19.82 -2.31
CA LEU A 84 -3.66 -18.69 -3.14
C LEU A 84 -4.09 -17.48 -2.32
N PHE A 85 -4.80 -17.70 -1.22
CA PHE A 85 -5.18 -16.64 -0.29
C PHE A 85 -3.95 -16.02 0.38
N LEU A 86 -3.01 -16.84 0.87
CA LEU A 86 -1.75 -16.38 1.43
C LEU A 86 -0.93 -15.60 0.38
N ALA A 87 -0.81 -16.13 -0.83
CA ALA A 87 -0.10 -15.46 -1.92
C ALA A 87 -0.77 -14.12 -2.30
N GLY A 88 -2.10 -14.08 -2.33
CA GLY A 88 -2.88 -12.86 -2.56
C GLY A 88 -2.68 -11.84 -1.44
N ALA A 89 -2.70 -12.26 -0.18
CA ALA A 89 -2.45 -11.40 0.97
C ALA A 89 -1.02 -10.83 0.95
N ILE A 90 -0.02 -11.64 0.60
CA ILE A 90 1.37 -11.21 0.42
C ILE A 90 1.46 -10.20 -0.73
N ALA A 91 0.86 -10.48 -1.88
CA ALA A 91 0.86 -9.57 -3.03
C ALA A 91 0.19 -8.23 -2.72
N LEU A 92 -0.96 -8.26 -2.04
CA LEU A 92 -1.65 -7.07 -1.54
C LEU A 92 -0.78 -6.28 -0.56
N GLY A 93 -0.08 -6.98 0.34
CA GLY A 93 0.87 -6.37 1.27
C GLY A 93 2.02 -5.67 0.54
N ILE A 94 2.64 -6.33 -0.45
CA ILE A 94 3.73 -5.75 -1.25
C ILE A 94 3.24 -4.51 -2.01
N LEU A 95 2.06 -4.57 -2.63
CA LEU A 95 1.46 -3.42 -3.31
C LEU A 95 1.21 -2.25 -2.36
N PHE A 96 0.75 -2.52 -1.13
CA PHE A 96 0.53 -1.51 -0.11
C PHE A 96 1.83 -0.83 0.35
N ILE A 97 2.89 -1.62 0.61
CA ILE A 97 4.21 -1.10 0.99
C ILE A 97 4.78 -0.21 -0.12
N ASN A 98 4.71 -0.67 -1.38
CA ASN A 98 5.25 0.02 -2.53
C ASN A 98 4.55 1.37 -2.78
N GLN A 99 3.22 1.44 -2.61
CA GLN A 99 2.49 2.68 -2.83
C GLN A 99 2.54 3.66 -1.65
N ARG A 100 2.56 3.18 -0.40
CA ARG A 100 2.41 4.05 0.79
C ARG A 100 3.72 4.33 1.53
N ILE A 101 4.60 3.34 1.64
CA ILE A 101 5.76 3.41 2.55
C ILE A 101 7.03 3.82 1.78
N LEU A 102 7.24 3.31 0.57
CA LEU A 102 8.40 3.68 -0.25
C LEU A 102 8.54 5.18 -0.51
N PRO A 103 7.50 5.93 -0.93
CA PRO A 103 7.66 7.36 -1.18
C PRO A 103 7.93 8.16 0.10
N ALA A 104 7.37 7.75 1.24
CA ALA A 104 7.60 8.42 2.52
C ALA A 104 9.06 8.28 2.99
N MET A 105 9.65 7.09 2.81
CA MET A 105 11.05 6.86 3.19
C MET A 105 12.03 7.58 2.26
N ALA A 106 11.72 7.67 0.96
CA ALA A 106 12.53 8.38 -0.01
C ALA A 106 12.63 9.89 0.31
N GLU A 107 11.52 10.51 0.73
CA GLU A 107 11.50 11.93 1.05
C GLU A 107 12.24 12.24 2.35
N VAL A 108 12.04 11.40 3.38
CA VAL A 108 12.79 11.47 4.64
C VAL A 108 14.29 11.33 4.39
N GLN A 109 14.70 10.41 3.51
CA GLN A 109 16.11 10.22 3.19
C GLN A 109 16.73 11.43 2.50
N LYS A 110 16.01 12.10 1.58
CA LYS A 110 16.47 13.35 0.97
C LYS A 110 16.66 14.44 2.01
N GLU A 111 15.71 14.60 2.93
CA GLU A 111 15.79 15.61 3.98
C GLU A 111 17.03 15.41 4.86
N TYR A 112 17.32 14.15 5.24
CA TYR A 112 18.54 13.82 5.97
C TYR A 112 19.81 14.09 5.16
N GLN A 113 19.82 13.76 3.85
CA GLN A 113 20.97 14.04 2.98
C GLN A 113 21.24 15.53 2.84
N VAL A 114 20.20 16.34 2.62
CA VAL A 114 20.32 17.81 2.54
C VAL A 114 20.84 18.38 3.86
N LYS A 115 20.33 17.91 5.00
CA LYS A 115 20.82 18.35 6.33
C LYS A 115 22.30 18.01 6.53
N ALA A 116 22.71 16.78 6.20
CA ALA A 116 24.11 16.36 6.34
C ALA A 116 25.03 17.20 5.43
N MET A 117 24.62 17.46 4.18
CA MET A 117 25.37 18.33 3.27
C MET A 117 25.43 19.77 3.79
N LEU A 118 24.35 20.29 4.36
CA LEU A 118 24.36 21.62 4.96
C LEU A 118 25.40 21.69 6.10
N GLU A 119 25.41 20.71 7.01
CA GLU A 119 26.38 20.63 8.10
C GLU A 119 27.82 20.56 7.59
N GLU A 120 28.07 19.70 6.59
CA GLU A 120 29.38 19.58 5.92
C GLU A 120 29.81 20.91 5.27
N GLY A 121 28.92 21.58 4.53
CA GLY A 121 29.19 22.86 3.91
C GLY A 121 29.49 23.97 4.92
N TRP A 122 28.79 23.99 6.06
CA TRP A 122 29.08 24.93 7.14
C TRP A 122 30.44 24.68 7.80
N ILE A 123 30.89 23.42 7.88
CA ILE A 123 32.22 23.07 8.36
C ILE A 123 33.29 23.61 7.39
N TYR A 124 33.11 23.44 6.08
CA TYR A 124 34.00 24.02 5.07
C TYR A 124 34.04 25.54 5.14
N LEU A 125 32.88 26.19 5.29
CA LEU A 125 32.77 27.65 5.41
C LEU A 125 33.48 28.16 6.68
N ALA A 126 33.32 27.46 7.82
CA ALA A 126 34.01 27.80 9.07
C ALA A 126 35.54 27.66 8.98
N ARG A 127 36.05 26.84 8.05
CA ARG A 127 37.47 26.70 7.74
C ARG A 127 37.97 27.71 6.71
N GLY A 128 37.07 28.49 6.10
CA GLY A 128 37.39 29.39 4.98
C GLY A 128 37.56 28.67 3.64
N GLU A 129 37.18 27.40 3.54
CA GLU A 129 37.29 26.59 2.32
C GLU A 129 36.07 26.86 1.40
N LEU A 130 36.02 28.06 0.82
CA LEU A 130 34.82 28.56 0.12
C LEU A 130 34.43 27.74 -1.12
N ASP A 131 35.39 27.26 -1.90
CA ASP A 131 35.10 26.47 -3.10
C ASP A 131 34.47 25.12 -2.74
N GLN A 132 34.94 24.47 -1.68
CA GLN A 132 34.40 23.20 -1.19
C GLN A 132 33.02 23.39 -0.58
N ALA A 133 32.82 24.45 0.20
CA ALA A 133 31.53 24.81 0.75
C ALA A 133 30.49 25.06 -0.37
N ASP A 134 30.89 25.79 -1.41
CA ASP A 134 30.04 26.13 -2.56
C ASP A 134 29.58 24.87 -3.30
N GLU A 135 30.50 23.94 -3.57
CA GLU A 135 30.18 22.66 -4.21
C GLU A 135 29.17 21.84 -3.38
N VAL A 136 29.39 21.74 -2.06
CA VAL A 136 28.50 20.98 -1.16
C VAL A 136 27.10 21.60 -1.10
N PHE A 137 26.99 22.93 -0.97
CA PHE A 137 25.69 23.60 -0.93
C PHE A 137 24.96 23.54 -2.29
N HIS A 138 25.68 23.60 -3.41
CA HIS A 138 25.06 23.38 -4.72
C HIS A 138 24.53 21.95 -4.89
N ARG A 139 25.23 20.93 -4.39
CA ARG A 139 24.71 19.56 -4.34
C ARG A 139 23.47 19.45 -3.46
N ALA A 140 23.44 20.12 -2.31
CA ALA A 140 22.26 20.18 -1.46
C ALA A 140 21.07 20.85 -2.16
N GLY A 141 21.31 21.95 -2.88
CA GLY A 141 20.29 22.65 -3.67
C GLY A 141 19.80 21.86 -4.88
N ALA A 142 20.61 20.98 -5.45
CA ALA A 142 20.17 20.08 -6.51
C ALA A 142 19.16 19.02 -6.01
N LEU A 143 19.23 18.65 -4.72
CA LEU A 143 18.30 17.71 -4.08
C LEU A 143 17.01 18.41 -3.64
N ASP A 144 17.11 19.65 -3.15
CA ASP A 144 15.97 20.49 -2.77
C ASP A 144 16.16 21.94 -3.27
N PRO A 145 15.72 22.26 -4.50
CA PRO A 145 15.92 23.57 -5.13
C PRO A 145 15.23 24.77 -4.46
N GLY A 146 14.52 24.58 -3.35
CA GLY A 146 13.83 25.66 -2.64
C GLY A 146 14.21 25.78 -1.17
N ALA A 147 15.14 24.96 -0.67
CA ALA A 147 15.50 24.93 0.75
C ALA A 147 16.03 26.30 1.21
N PRO A 148 15.33 27.02 2.12
CA PRO A 148 15.77 28.35 2.57
C PRO A 148 17.20 28.35 3.12
N LYS A 149 17.57 27.29 3.85
CA LYS A 149 18.92 27.13 4.42
C LYS A 149 20.02 27.02 3.37
N VAL A 150 19.74 26.42 2.20
CA VAL A 150 20.72 26.32 1.11
C VAL A 150 20.90 27.69 0.47
N LEU A 151 19.80 28.42 0.24
CA LEU A 151 19.85 29.78 -0.30
C LEU A 151 20.62 30.74 0.62
N ASP A 152 20.38 30.63 1.94
CA ASP A 152 21.11 31.40 2.95
C ASP A 152 22.61 31.08 2.93
N ALA A 153 22.96 29.80 2.80
CA ALA A 153 24.34 29.34 2.75
C ALA A 153 25.08 29.84 1.50
N LEU A 154 24.48 29.70 0.31
CA LEU A 154 25.05 30.22 -0.93
C LEU A 154 25.19 31.75 -0.89
N SER A 155 24.22 32.46 -0.30
CA SER A 155 24.31 33.91 -0.09
C SER A 155 25.43 34.28 0.89
N ALA A 156 25.70 33.47 1.91
CA ALA A 156 26.83 33.66 2.81
C ALA A 156 28.17 33.52 2.08
N ILE A 157 28.32 32.50 1.23
CA ILE A 157 29.51 32.32 0.39
C ILE A 157 29.74 33.51 -0.53
N GLN A 158 28.69 33.98 -1.21
CA GLN A 158 28.80 35.13 -2.12
C GLN A 158 29.30 36.39 -1.40
N ARG A 159 28.77 36.66 -0.20
CA ARG A 159 29.24 37.78 0.64
C ARG A 159 30.71 37.60 1.04
N GLN A 160 31.12 36.40 1.42
CA GLN A 160 32.51 36.15 1.81
C GLN A 160 33.48 36.28 0.64
N ARG A 161 33.12 35.78 -0.55
CA ARG A 161 33.92 35.98 -1.78
C ARG A 161 34.00 37.45 -2.17
N GLN A 162 32.93 38.22 -1.99
CA GLN A 162 32.94 39.66 -2.24
C GLN A 162 33.89 40.38 -1.28
N ALA A 163 33.84 40.04 0.02
CA ALA A 163 34.75 40.59 1.01
C ALA A 163 36.22 40.25 0.67
N GLU A 164 36.52 39.01 0.28
CA GLU A 164 37.88 38.63 -0.13
C GLU A 164 38.37 39.41 -1.36
N ARG A 165 37.49 39.66 -2.34
CA ARG A 165 37.85 40.50 -3.50
C ARG A 165 38.17 41.94 -3.09
N LEU A 166 37.34 42.56 -2.24
CA LEU A 166 37.59 43.91 -1.73
C LEU A 166 38.93 43.99 -0.99
N TYR A 167 39.20 42.99 -0.14
CA TYR A 167 40.45 42.91 0.59
C TYR A 167 41.66 42.78 -0.34
N GLN A 168 41.62 41.84 -1.29
CA GLN A 168 42.72 41.62 -2.25
C GLN A 168 43.00 42.86 -3.10
N GLU A 169 41.95 43.57 -3.52
CA GLU A 169 42.08 44.81 -4.29
C GLU A 169 42.74 45.93 -3.46
N GLY A 170 42.32 46.10 -2.20
CA GLY A 170 42.97 47.03 -1.28
C GLY A 170 44.44 46.69 -1.04
N VAL A 171 44.78 45.40 -0.85
CA VAL A 171 46.17 44.95 -0.70
C VAL A 171 46.99 45.28 -1.94
N ARG A 172 46.46 45.01 -3.15
CA ARG A 172 47.15 45.31 -4.40
C ARG A 172 47.44 46.81 -4.55
N LEU A 173 46.45 47.66 -4.27
CA LEU A 173 46.62 49.12 -4.34
C LEU A 173 47.62 49.64 -3.30
N GLN A 174 47.64 49.05 -2.10
CA GLN A 174 48.63 49.35 -1.06
C GLN A 174 50.04 48.98 -1.53
N GLU A 175 50.23 47.82 -2.17
CA GLU A 175 51.51 47.39 -2.74
C GLU A 175 51.96 48.28 -3.92
N GLU A 176 51.02 48.85 -4.67
CA GLU A 176 51.26 49.85 -5.72
C GLU A 176 51.53 51.27 -5.17
N GLY A 177 51.46 51.47 -3.85
CA GLY A 177 51.65 52.78 -3.20
C GLY A 177 50.45 53.74 -3.32
N LYS A 178 49.29 53.27 -3.79
CA LYS A 178 48.05 54.03 -3.93
C LYS A 178 47.23 53.96 -2.64
N TYR A 179 47.79 54.48 -1.55
CA TYR A 179 47.24 54.33 -0.20
C TYR A 179 45.81 54.87 -0.05
N GLN A 180 45.49 55.98 -0.71
CA GLN A 180 44.17 56.60 -0.61
C GLN A 180 43.07 55.74 -1.27
N GLU A 181 43.36 55.15 -2.44
CA GLU A 181 42.45 54.21 -3.11
C GLU A 181 42.35 52.90 -2.31
N ALA A 182 43.47 52.39 -1.77
CA ALA A 182 43.48 51.20 -0.92
C ALA A 182 42.59 51.36 0.33
N LEU A 183 42.59 52.55 0.95
CA LEU A 183 41.76 52.86 2.11
C LEU A 183 40.26 52.74 1.79
N GLU A 184 39.82 53.16 0.61
CA GLU A 184 38.41 53.04 0.18
C GLU A 184 37.96 51.57 0.16
N TYR A 185 38.76 50.70 -0.44
CA TYR A 185 38.48 49.26 -0.48
C TYR A 185 38.50 48.60 0.91
N PHE A 186 39.41 49.01 1.79
CA PHE A 186 39.45 48.50 3.18
C PHE A 186 38.27 49.00 4.02
N MET A 187 37.81 50.23 3.84
CA MET A 187 36.61 50.75 4.49
C MET A 187 35.34 50.00 4.04
N GLU A 188 35.25 49.70 2.73
CA GLU A 188 34.13 48.90 2.21
C GLU A 188 34.18 47.46 2.75
N TYR A 189 35.37 46.85 2.81
CA TYR A 189 35.58 45.53 3.42
C TYR A 189 35.10 45.48 4.88
N ILE A 190 35.52 46.44 5.73
CA ILE A 190 35.13 46.46 7.15
C ILE A 190 33.62 46.69 7.33
N THR A 191 33.01 47.47 6.44
CA THR A 191 31.55 47.69 6.46
C THR A 191 30.78 46.39 6.20
N GLN A 192 31.29 45.52 5.31
CA GLN A 192 30.68 44.23 5.00
C GLN A 192 31.05 43.12 5.98
N THR A 193 32.22 43.20 6.61
CA THR A 193 32.69 42.24 7.62
C THR A 193 33.18 42.95 8.89
N PRO A 194 32.27 43.43 9.76
CA PRO A 194 32.63 44.24 10.94
C PRO A 194 33.54 43.55 11.97
N TYR A 195 33.73 42.23 11.87
CA TYR A 195 34.45 41.40 12.84
C TYR A 195 35.54 40.50 12.24
N HIS A 196 35.94 40.66 10.97
CA HIS A 196 36.81 39.70 10.29
C HIS A 196 38.19 40.27 9.90
N ARG A 197 39.25 39.71 10.52
CA ARG A 197 40.69 39.93 10.23
C ARG A 197 41.26 41.33 10.48
N ASP A 198 42.60 41.37 10.43
CA ASP A 198 43.60 42.43 10.66
C ASP A 198 43.42 43.73 9.82
N ALA A 199 42.27 43.91 9.16
CA ALA A 199 41.95 45.11 8.39
C ALA A 199 42.07 46.42 9.19
N PRO A 200 41.73 46.47 10.50
CA PRO A 200 41.98 47.67 11.30
C PRO A 200 43.48 48.01 11.42
N GLN A 201 44.37 47.01 11.40
CA GLN A 201 45.82 47.24 11.47
C GLN A 201 46.37 47.77 10.15
N ARG A 202 45.90 47.24 9.01
CA ARG A 202 46.31 47.74 7.70
C ARG A 202 45.86 49.17 7.42
N ILE A 203 44.71 49.60 7.96
CA ILE A 203 44.27 51.00 7.90
C ILE A 203 45.22 51.93 8.67
N LEU A 204 45.86 51.45 9.74
CA LEU A 204 46.82 52.24 10.51
C LEU A 204 48.20 52.32 9.84
N GLU A 205 48.50 51.41 8.92
CA GLU A 205 49.76 51.30 8.18
C GLU A 205 49.72 51.91 6.76
N ALA A 206 48.53 52.29 6.28
CA ALA A 206 48.30 52.98 5.01
C ALA A 206 48.35 54.51 5.19
#